data_AF-A0A965D158-F1
#
_entry.id   AF-A0A965D158-F1
#
_cell.length_a   1.000
_cell.length_b   1.000
_cell.length_c   1.000
_cell.angle_alpha   90.00
_cell.angle_beta   90.00
_cell.angle_gamma   90.00
#
_symmetry.space_group_name_H-M   'P 1'
#
loop_
_entity.id
_entity.type
_entity.pdbx_description
1 polymer ?
#
loop_
_entity_poly.entity_id
_entity_poly.type
_entity_poly.pdbx_seq_one_letter_code
_entity_poly.pdbx_strand_id
1 'polypeptide(L)'
;MRRFLICVSMLGLANCGGGDIPNSGYVPQQEQRIRDAALAGIPAPVEVETGELDVQTGDFTQQETQTSDAPLAAGDPLFDNPGLSDEQDFDAVSDRQSIESDAARLERNRALYKVISPTALPRRPGSNAPNIVEYAIRTNNPVGTQLYSRGPFATEGRFKRNCQKYASDAAAQEAFLAKGGPERDRYGLDPDGDGYACYWDPAPFRLARKK
;
A
#
# COMPACT_ATOMS: atom_id res chain seq x y z
N MET A 1 74.38 -13.52 -17.64
CA MET A 1 73.28 -14.28 -18.26
C MET A 1 72.81 -15.36 -17.28
N ARG A 2 71.57 -15.28 -16.81
CA ARG A 2 70.92 -16.40 -16.10
C ARG A 2 69.43 -16.33 -16.39
N ARG A 3 68.95 -17.32 -17.15
CA ARG A 3 67.56 -17.57 -17.54
C ARG A 3 66.88 -18.44 -16.47
N PHE A 4 65.57 -18.67 -16.63
CA PHE A 4 64.63 -19.47 -15.82
C PHE A 4 63.93 -18.65 -14.72
N LEU A 5 62.60 -18.61 -14.55
CA LEU A 5 61.46 -19.35 -15.14
C LEU A 5 60.20 -18.48 -14.96
N ILE A 6 59.38 -18.38 -16.01
CA ILE A 6 58.05 -17.76 -15.97
C ILE A 6 57.09 -18.78 -15.33
N CYS A 7 56.58 -18.50 -14.13
CA CYS A 7 55.42 -19.21 -13.58
C CYS A 7 54.15 -18.57 -14.14
N VAL A 8 53.49 -19.29 -15.05
CA VAL A 8 52.14 -18.99 -15.52
C VAL A 8 51.17 -19.45 -14.43
N SER A 9 50.61 -18.52 -13.65
CA SER A 9 49.50 -18.80 -12.75
C SER A 9 48.20 -18.86 -13.56
N MET A 10 47.68 -20.08 -13.74
CA MET A 10 46.40 -20.36 -14.38
C MET A 10 45.23 -19.71 -13.64
N LEU A 11 44.35 -19.11 -14.44
CA LEU A 11 42.98 -18.70 -14.16
C LEU A 11 42.17 -19.81 -13.45
N GLY A 12 41.60 -19.49 -12.30
CA GLY A 12 40.46 -20.21 -11.73
C GLY A 12 39.16 -19.45 -12.04
N LEU A 13 38.35 -19.99 -12.95
CA LEU A 13 37.01 -19.48 -13.27
C LEU A 13 36.00 -19.95 -12.21
N ALA A 14 35.27 -18.96 -11.68
CA ALA A 14 33.93 -18.94 -11.10
C ALA A 14 33.24 -20.27 -10.69
N ASN A 15 32.87 -20.37 -9.41
CA ASN A 15 31.67 -21.08 -8.98
C ASN A 15 30.74 -20.09 -8.27
N CYS A 16 29.92 -19.37 -9.05
CA CYS A 16 28.75 -18.69 -8.51
C CYS A 16 27.66 -19.74 -8.32
N GLY A 17 27.58 -20.31 -7.11
CA GLY A 17 26.39 -21.03 -6.66
C GLY A 17 25.24 -20.04 -6.54
N GLY A 18 24.38 -19.98 -7.55
CA GLY A 18 23.10 -19.30 -7.47
C GLY A 18 22.23 -20.02 -6.46
N GLY A 19 21.99 -19.40 -5.31
CA GLY A 19 20.90 -19.82 -4.43
C GLY A 19 19.58 -19.56 -5.16
N ASP A 20 18.74 -20.58 -5.26
CA ASP A 20 17.41 -20.47 -5.84
C ASP A 20 16.60 -19.43 -5.06
N ILE A 21 16.43 -18.25 -5.66
CA ILE A 21 15.44 -17.28 -5.22
C ILE A 21 14.09 -17.88 -5.59
N PRO A 22 13.17 -18.15 -4.63
CA PRO A 22 11.86 -18.68 -4.97
C PRO A 22 11.15 -17.67 -5.90
N ASN A 23 10.96 -18.08 -7.15
CA ASN A 23 10.17 -17.34 -8.13
C ASN A 23 8.69 -17.44 -7.73
N SER A 24 8.23 -16.52 -6.88
CA SER A 24 6.85 -16.45 -6.39
C SER A 24 5.80 -16.22 -7.51
N GLY A 25 6.21 -16.10 -8.77
CA GLY A 25 5.32 -15.87 -9.91
C GLY A 25 5.24 -17.02 -10.91
N TYR A 26 6.18 -17.97 -10.94
CA TYR A 26 6.15 -19.09 -11.89
C TYR A 26 5.75 -20.38 -11.17
N VAL A 27 4.53 -20.84 -11.41
CA VAL A 27 4.06 -22.16 -10.99
C VAL A 27 4.28 -23.12 -12.16
N PRO A 28 5.08 -24.19 -12.01
CA PRO A 28 5.23 -25.21 -13.04
C PRO A 28 3.86 -25.79 -13.41
N GLN A 29 3.66 -26.06 -14.69
CA GLN A 29 2.36 -26.49 -15.24
C GLN A 29 1.82 -27.78 -14.58
N GLN A 30 2.73 -28.61 -14.06
CA GLN A 30 2.40 -29.80 -13.30
C GLN A 30 1.77 -29.49 -11.94
N GLU A 31 2.18 -28.42 -11.29
CA GLU A 31 1.69 -27.99 -9.98
C GLU A 31 0.36 -27.23 -10.10
N GLN A 32 0.13 -26.53 -11.23
CA GLN A 32 -1.21 -26.07 -11.61
C GLN A 32 -2.18 -27.24 -11.76
N ARG A 33 -1.81 -28.29 -12.50
CA ARG A 33 -2.69 -29.46 -12.69
C ARG A 33 -3.04 -30.18 -11.39
N ILE A 34 -2.11 -30.24 -10.43
CA ILE A 34 -2.37 -30.84 -9.11
C ILE A 34 -3.34 -29.96 -8.31
N ARG A 35 -3.19 -28.64 -8.37
CA ARG A 35 -4.08 -27.69 -7.70
C ARG A 35 -5.50 -27.72 -8.28
N ASP A 36 -5.60 -27.77 -9.61
CA ASP A 36 -6.88 -27.86 -10.32
C ASP A 36 -7.57 -29.22 -10.06
N ALA A 37 -6.80 -30.31 -9.98
CA ALA A 37 -7.31 -31.62 -9.58
C ALA A 37 -7.77 -31.64 -8.11
N ALA A 38 -7.12 -30.89 -7.22
CA ALA A 38 -7.55 -30.75 -5.82
C ALA A 38 -8.83 -29.91 -5.66
N LEU A 39 -9.16 -29.06 -6.66
CA LEU A 39 -10.39 -28.29 -6.74
C LEU A 39 -11.55 -29.04 -7.42
N ALA A 40 -11.27 -30.21 -8.03
CA ALA A 40 -12.27 -31.07 -8.64
C ALA A 40 -13.12 -31.77 -7.56
N GLY A 41 -14.15 -31.06 -7.10
CA GLY A 41 -15.02 -31.47 -6.00
C GLY A 41 -15.76 -30.30 -5.34
N ILE A 42 -15.41 -29.07 -5.67
CA ILE A 42 -16.18 -27.88 -5.30
C ILE A 42 -17.35 -27.76 -6.28
N PRO A 43 -18.61 -27.61 -5.82
CA PRO A 43 -19.74 -27.36 -6.71
C PRO A 43 -19.45 -26.12 -7.56
N ALA A 44 -19.88 -26.14 -8.82
CA ALA A 44 -19.77 -24.98 -9.70
C ALA A 44 -20.31 -23.73 -8.99
N PRO A 45 -19.70 -22.54 -9.19
CA PRO A 45 -20.27 -21.31 -8.65
C PRO A 45 -21.72 -21.20 -9.13
N VAL A 46 -22.62 -20.91 -8.19
CA VAL A 46 -24.04 -20.68 -8.48
C VAL A 46 -24.10 -19.59 -9.57
N GLU A 47 -24.88 -19.85 -10.61
CA GLU A 47 -25.07 -18.93 -11.73
C GLU A 47 -25.52 -17.57 -11.19
N VAL A 48 -24.80 -16.50 -11.54
CA VAL A 48 -25.12 -15.14 -11.09
C VAL A 48 -26.41 -14.73 -11.80
N GLU A 49 -27.50 -14.63 -11.05
CA GLU A 49 -28.77 -14.14 -11.55
C GLU A 49 -28.63 -12.64 -11.88
N THR A 50 -28.60 -12.30 -13.17
CA THR A 50 -28.49 -10.93 -13.67
C THR A 50 -29.86 -10.29 -13.89
N GLY A 51 -30.84 -10.59 -13.04
CA GLY A 51 -32.13 -9.91 -13.09
C GLY A 51 -31.95 -8.44 -12.76
N GLU A 52 -32.42 -7.54 -13.64
CA GLU A 52 -32.56 -6.13 -13.27
C GLU A 52 -33.54 -6.02 -12.10
N LEU A 53 -33.07 -5.45 -10.99
CA LEU A 53 -33.95 -5.00 -9.91
C LEU A 53 -34.85 -3.91 -10.48
N ASP A 54 -36.14 -4.19 -10.59
CA ASP A 54 -37.15 -3.18 -10.90
C ASP A 54 -37.12 -2.12 -9.80
N VAL A 55 -36.46 -1.00 -10.07
CA VAL A 55 -36.57 0.20 -9.24
C VAL A 55 -37.96 0.75 -9.50
N GLN A 56 -38.92 0.32 -8.69
CA GLN A 56 -40.10 1.13 -8.46
C GLN A 56 -39.63 2.43 -7.82
N THR A 57 -39.37 3.43 -8.65
CA THR A 57 -39.38 4.84 -8.27
C THR A 57 -40.79 5.16 -7.78
N GLY A 58 -41.04 4.86 -6.50
CA GLY A 58 -42.12 5.47 -5.74
C GLY A 58 -41.79 6.94 -5.61
N ASP A 59 -42.43 7.75 -6.46
CA ASP A 59 -42.47 9.21 -6.34
C ASP A 59 -42.98 9.58 -4.95
N PHE A 60 -42.08 10.06 -4.10
CA PHE A 60 -42.34 10.39 -2.70
C PHE A 60 -42.89 11.82 -2.60
N THR A 61 -43.95 12.13 -3.35
CA THR A 61 -44.47 13.50 -3.36
C THR A 61 -45.97 13.64 -3.64
N GLN A 62 -46.83 12.83 -3.03
CA GLN A 62 -48.26 13.18 -2.95
C GLN A 62 -48.83 12.94 -1.55
N GLN A 63 -48.98 14.04 -0.83
CA GLN A 63 -49.85 14.19 0.32
C GLN A 63 -51.29 14.21 -0.20
N GLU A 64 -52.03 13.11 -0.02
CA GLU A 64 -53.47 13.10 -0.27
C GLU A 64 -54.22 12.61 0.97
N THR A 65 -54.90 13.56 1.60
CA THR A 65 -55.88 13.37 2.65
C THR A 65 -57.03 12.52 2.12
N GLN A 66 -57.09 11.24 2.51
CA GLN A 66 -58.30 10.44 2.37
C GLN A 66 -58.85 10.08 3.74
N THR A 67 -59.81 10.89 4.19
CA THR A 67 -60.82 10.49 5.16
C THR A 67 -61.62 9.32 4.57
N SER A 68 -61.43 8.13 5.13
CA SER A 68 -62.37 7.03 4.97
C SER A 68 -62.77 6.56 6.36
N ASP A 69 -64.01 6.91 6.69
CA ASP A 69 -64.77 6.43 7.83
C ASP A 69 -65.07 4.94 7.58
N ALA A 70 -64.19 4.08 8.08
CA ALA A 70 -64.37 2.63 8.16
C ALA A 70 -63.68 2.16 9.45
N PRO A 71 -64.25 1.22 10.21
CA PRO A 71 -63.59 0.75 11.42
C PRO A 71 -62.26 0.12 10.99
N LEU A 72 -61.15 0.75 11.39
CA LEU A 72 -59.84 0.14 11.35
C LEU A 72 -59.94 -1.11 12.23
N ALA A 73 -60.24 -2.25 11.62
CA ALA A 73 -59.78 -3.51 12.16
C ALA A 73 -58.27 -3.36 12.22
N ALA A 74 -57.75 -3.03 13.41
CA ALA A 74 -56.37 -3.24 13.78
C ALA A 74 -56.12 -4.74 13.70
N GLY A 75 -55.99 -5.25 12.48
CA GLY A 75 -55.23 -6.46 12.26
C GLY A 75 -53.80 -6.02 12.46
N ASP A 76 -53.24 -6.31 13.64
CA ASP A 76 -51.81 -6.53 13.74
C ASP A 76 -51.43 -7.41 12.55
N PRO A 77 -50.59 -6.96 11.62
CA PRO A 77 -50.04 -7.89 10.69
C PRO A 77 -49.08 -8.75 11.51
N LEU A 78 -49.59 -9.90 11.97
CA LEU A 78 -48.78 -11.01 12.49
C LEU A 78 -47.94 -11.53 11.32
N PHE A 79 -46.87 -10.81 11.02
CA PHE A 79 -45.78 -11.29 10.18
C PHE A 79 -44.99 -12.30 11.01
N ASP A 80 -45.55 -13.49 11.21
CA ASP A 80 -44.77 -14.64 11.69
C ASP A 80 -43.89 -15.11 10.52
N ASN A 81 -42.80 -14.38 10.29
CA ASN A 81 -41.74 -14.75 9.37
C ASN A 81 -40.61 -15.39 10.19
N PRO A 82 -40.67 -16.70 10.51
CA PRO A 82 -39.66 -17.38 11.32
C PRO A 82 -38.26 -17.41 10.67
N GLY A 83 -38.13 -16.92 9.43
CA GLY A 83 -36.85 -16.73 8.72
C GLY A 83 -36.33 -15.29 8.69
N LEU A 84 -37.10 -14.29 9.15
CA LEU A 84 -36.62 -12.91 9.31
C LEU A 84 -36.20 -12.66 10.75
N SER A 85 -35.12 -11.92 10.91
CA SER A 85 -34.66 -11.44 12.21
C SER A 85 -35.60 -10.36 12.75
N ASP A 86 -35.97 -10.47 14.02
CA ASP A 86 -36.84 -9.54 14.75
C ASP A 86 -36.05 -8.42 15.47
N GLU A 87 -34.78 -8.21 15.10
CA GLU A 87 -33.91 -7.16 15.66
C GLU A 87 -34.38 -5.73 15.31
N GLN A 88 -35.39 -5.61 14.44
CA GLN A 88 -36.05 -4.34 14.09
C GLN A 88 -37.38 -4.12 14.84
N ASP A 89 -37.84 -5.07 15.64
CA ASP A 89 -39.02 -4.95 16.50
C ASP A 89 -38.59 -4.49 17.91
N PHE A 90 -39.02 -3.29 18.29
CA PHE A 90 -38.62 -2.67 19.56
C PHE A 90 -39.19 -3.39 20.78
N ASP A 91 -40.38 -3.99 20.68
CA ASP A 91 -40.99 -4.71 21.79
C ASP A 91 -40.23 -6.02 22.03
N ALA A 92 -39.98 -6.79 20.96
CA ALA A 92 -39.20 -8.03 21.02
C ALA A 92 -37.75 -7.83 21.51
N VAL A 93 -37.10 -6.73 21.13
CA VAL A 93 -35.75 -6.38 21.60
C VAL A 93 -35.77 -5.91 23.06
N SER A 94 -36.77 -5.14 23.47
CA SER A 94 -36.88 -4.64 24.85
C SER A 94 -37.09 -5.76 25.88
N ASP A 95 -37.78 -6.83 25.49
CA ASP A 95 -37.96 -8.02 26.33
C ASP A 95 -36.66 -8.82 26.52
N ARG A 96 -35.73 -8.75 25.54
CA ARG A 96 -34.49 -9.54 25.52
C ARG A 96 -33.26 -8.76 26.00
N GLN A 97 -33.22 -7.46 25.75
CA GLN A 97 -32.09 -6.59 26.05
C GLN A 97 -32.47 -5.63 27.17
N SER A 98 -31.94 -5.89 28.36
CA SER A 98 -32.08 -4.97 29.49
C SER A 98 -30.97 -3.92 29.54
N ILE A 99 -31.20 -2.86 30.30
CA ILE A 99 -30.22 -1.79 30.55
C ILE A 99 -28.95 -2.39 31.21
N GLU A 100 -29.11 -3.35 32.10
CA GLU A 100 -28.02 -4.04 32.79
C GLU A 100 -27.19 -4.89 31.83
N SER A 101 -27.84 -5.59 30.89
CA SER A 101 -27.16 -6.36 29.85
C SER A 101 -26.30 -5.44 28.97
N ASP A 102 -26.84 -4.30 28.54
CA ASP A 102 -26.11 -3.36 27.71
C ASP A 102 -24.98 -2.67 28.50
N ALA A 103 -25.21 -2.31 29.77
CA ALA A 103 -24.17 -1.78 30.65
C ALA A 103 -22.99 -2.76 30.79
N ALA A 104 -23.27 -4.04 31.01
CA ALA A 104 -22.24 -5.08 31.08
C ALA A 104 -21.49 -5.25 29.74
N ARG A 105 -22.18 -5.12 28.61
CA ARG A 105 -21.56 -5.16 27.27
C ARG A 105 -20.66 -3.96 27.03
N LEU A 106 -21.11 -2.76 27.41
CA LEU A 106 -20.31 -1.54 27.36
C LEU A 106 -19.07 -1.66 28.26
N GLU A 107 -19.21 -2.23 29.45
CA GLU A 107 -18.08 -2.48 30.35
C GLU A 107 -17.07 -3.44 29.74
N ARG A 108 -17.52 -4.56 29.15
CA ARG A 108 -16.64 -5.47 28.40
C ARG A 108 -15.93 -4.76 27.23
N ASN A 109 -16.68 -3.97 26.46
CA ASN A 109 -16.12 -3.23 25.33
C ASN A 109 -15.08 -2.20 25.79
N ARG A 110 -15.35 -1.48 26.90
CA ARG A 110 -14.42 -0.53 27.51
C ARG A 110 -13.17 -1.22 28.06
N ALA A 111 -13.32 -2.40 28.68
CA ALA A 111 -12.20 -3.18 29.19
C ALA A 111 -11.27 -3.69 28.07
N LEU A 112 -11.82 -3.94 26.87
CA LEU A 112 -11.06 -4.35 25.69
C LEU A 112 -10.53 -3.16 24.87
N TYR A 113 -11.14 -1.98 25.02
CA TYR A 113 -10.78 -0.80 24.25
C TYR A 113 -9.37 -0.33 24.59
N LYS A 114 -8.52 -0.21 23.57
CA LYS A 114 -7.16 0.32 23.68
C LYS A 114 -6.97 1.42 22.65
N VAL A 115 -6.68 2.63 23.12
CA VAL A 115 -6.25 3.74 22.26
C VAL A 115 -4.75 3.61 22.02
N ILE A 116 -4.36 3.45 20.76
CA ILE A 116 -2.95 3.48 20.37
C ILE A 116 -2.64 4.89 19.87
N SER A 117 -1.81 5.63 20.62
CA SER A 117 -1.34 6.94 20.17
C SER A 117 -0.36 6.79 19.00
N PRO A 118 -0.41 7.69 17.99
CA PRO A 118 0.55 7.69 16.90
C PRO A 118 1.97 7.76 17.46
N THR A 119 2.78 6.73 17.19
CA THR A 119 4.19 6.69 17.56
C THR A 119 5.03 6.90 16.31
N ALA A 120 6.18 7.55 16.45
CA ALA A 120 7.12 7.71 15.33
C ALA A 120 7.51 6.34 14.77
N LEU A 121 7.58 6.23 13.44
CA LEU A 121 7.96 4.99 12.77
C LEU A 121 9.38 4.58 13.20
N PRO A 122 9.63 3.28 13.47
CA PRO A 122 10.97 2.82 13.79
C PRO A 122 11.90 3.10 12.61
N ARG A 123 13.12 3.56 12.90
CA ARG A 123 14.16 3.69 11.88
C ARG A 123 14.56 2.30 11.41
N ARG A 124 14.80 2.14 10.10
CA ARG A 124 15.25 0.89 9.52
C ARG A 124 16.50 0.37 10.27
N PRO A 125 16.44 -0.81 10.91
CA PRO A 125 17.59 -1.33 11.65
C PRO A 125 18.75 -1.61 10.70
N GLY A 126 19.97 -1.20 11.09
CA GLY A 126 21.19 -1.45 10.32
C GLY A 126 21.57 -0.42 9.25
N SER A 127 20.76 0.64 9.03
CA SER A 127 21.12 1.72 8.10
C SER A 127 20.92 3.10 8.73
N ASN A 128 22.00 3.83 8.98
CA ASN A 128 21.99 5.28 9.24
C ASN A 128 21.82 6.09 7.92
N ALA A 129 21.21 5.47 6.92
CA ALA A 129 21.10 6.05 5.61
C ALA A 129 19.91 7.03 5.56
N PRO A 130 20.05 8.17 4.86
CA PRO A 130 19.00 9.18 4.81
C PRO A 130 17.71 8.65 4.16
N ASN A 131 16.56 9.09 4.67
CA ASN A 131 15.27 8.76 4.09
C ASN A 131 14.96 9.70 2.91
N ILE A 132 15.06 9.17 1.69
CA ILE A 132 14.78 9.93 0.46
C ILE A 132 13.31 10.35 0.33
N VAL A 133 12.37 9.59 0.91
CA VAL A 133 10.94 9.91 0.89
C VAL A 133 10.65 11.10 1.80
N GLU A 134 11.24 11.10 3.00
CA GLU A 134 11.17 12.24 3.91
C GLU A 134 11.75 13.49 3.24
N TYR A 135 12.89 13.36 2.55
CA TYR A 135 13.49 14.45 1.78
C TYR A 135 12.55 14.97 0.68
N ALA A 136 11.93 14.10 -0.10
CA ALA A 136 10.96 14.48 -1.14
C ALA A 136 9.77 15.27 -0.59
N ILE A 137 9.30 14.87 0.59
CA ILE A 137 8.14 15.46 1.28
C ILE A 137 8.52 16.82 1.90
N ARG A 138 9.71 16.92 2.51
CA ARG A 138 10.15 18.12 3.24
C ARG A 138 10.59 19.25 2.30
N THR A 139 11.16 18.92 1.15
CA THR A 139 11.63 19.91 0.17
C THR A 139 10.57 20.23 -0.87
N ASN A 140 10.67 21.41 -1.48
CA ASN A 140 9.82 21.84 -2.59
C ASN A 140 10.65 22.33 -3.79
N ASN A 141 11.88 21.82 -3.93
CA ASN A 141 12.79 22.25 -5.00
C ASN A 141 12.17 21.85 -6.36
N PRO A 142 12.13 22.76 -7.35
CA PRO A 142 11.71 22.41 -8.70
C PRO A 142 12.80 21.60 -9.40
N VAL A 143 12.41 20.53 -10.10
CA VAL A 143 13.34 19.69 -10.87
C VAL A 143 13.97 20.52 -12.00
N GLY A 144 15.27 20.37 -12.20
CA GLY A 144 16.06 21.06 -13.22
C GLY A 144 16.34 22.55 -12.94
N THR A 145 15.93 23.06 -11.79
CA THR A 145 16.18 24.47 -11.41
C THR A 145 17.34 24.56 -10.44
N GLN A 146 18.39 25.27 -10.82
CA GLN A 146 19.56 25.45 -9.97
C GLN A 146 19.23 26.23 -8.70
N LEU A 147 19.31 25.55 -7.56
CA LEU A 147 19.22 26.12 -6.20
C LEU A 147 20.57 26.07 -5.47
N TYR A 148 21.41 25.11 -5.83
CA TYR A 148 22.72 24.88 -5.25
C TYR A 148 23.80 25.16 -6.29
N SER A 149 24.75 26.04 -5.94
CA SER A 149 25.86 26.35 -6.83
C SER A 149 26.74 25.12 -7.06
N ARG A 150 27.12 24.90 -8.32
CA ARG A 150 27.99 23.81 -8.74
C ARG A 150 29.29 24.38 -9.31
N GLY A 151 30.41 23.79 -8.89
CA GLY A 151 31.73 24.24 -9.35
C GLY A 151 31.99 23.91 -10.81
N PRO A 152 33.05 24.46 -11.43
CA PRO A 152 33.34 24.31 -12.85
C PRO A 152 33.64 22.86 -13.30
N PHE A 153 33.85 21.94 -12.36
CA PHE A 153 34.10 20.52 -12.62
C PHE A 153 32.84 19.65 -12.57
N ALA A 154 31.65 20.24 -12.36
CA ALA A 154 30.36 19.56 -12.42
C ALA A 154 29.93 19.36 -13.89
N THR A 155 30.64 18.49 -14.60
CA THR A 155 30.40 18.25 -16.03
C THR A 155 29.43 17.11 -16.26
N GLU A 156 28.68 17.19 -17.36
CA GLU A 156 27.75 16.16 -17.81
C GLU A 156 28.42 14.78 -17.98
N GLY A 157 29.66 14.75 -18.47
CA GLY A 157 30.43 13.51 -18.60
C GLY A 157 30.76 12.86 -17.26
N ARG A 158 31.01 13.65 -16.21
CA ARG A 158 31.22 13.14 -14.84
C ARG A 158 29.91 12.59 -14.27
N PHE A 159 28.83 13.34 -14.43
CA PHE A 159 27.48 12.96 -14.02
C PHE A 159 27.07 11.59 -14.56
N LYS A 160 27.08 11.40 -15.89
CA LYS A 160 26.69 10.13 -16.53
C LYS A 160 27.47 8.94 -15.99
N ARG A 161 28.79 9.06 -15.85
CA ARG A 161 29.66 7.98 -15.33
C ARG A 161 29.41 7.67 -13.86
N ASN A 162 29.04 8.66 -13.06
CA ASN A 162 28.81 8.48 -11.63
C ASN A 162 27.42 7.94 -11.33
N CYS A 163 26.40 8.33 -12.10
CA CYS A 163 25.05 7.79 -11.98
C CYS A 163 24.98 6.29 -12.29
N GLN A 164 25.76 5.82 -13.28
CA GLN A 164 25.87 4.40 -13.62
C GLN A 164 26.46 3.52 -12.50
N LYS A 165 27.01 4.10 -11.43
CA LYS A 165 27.57 3.33 -10.29
C LYS A 165 26.50 2.84 -9.32
N TYR A 166 25.29 3.37 -9.40
CA TYR A 166 24.20 3.03 -8.50
C TYR A 166 23.19 2.12 -9.19
N ALA A 167 22.57 1.22 -8.43
CA ALA A 167 21.57 0.29 -8.96
C ALA A 167 20.24 0.98 -9.33
N SER A 168 19.99 2.18 -8.80
CA SER A 168 18.80 2.99 -9.08
C SER A 168 19.06 4.46 -8.75
N ASP A 169 18.24 5.36 -9.30
CA ASP A 169 18.28 6.79 -8.97
C ASP A 169 17.97 7.04 -7.49
N ALA A 170 17.09 6.23 -6.89
CA ALA A 170 16.81 6.26 -5.46
C ALA A 170 18.06 5.94 -4.61
N ALA A 171 18.84 4.93 -5.01
CA ALA A 171 20.10 4.61 -4.34
C ALA A 171 21.16 5.70 -4.51
N ALA A 172 21.19 6.37 -5.68
CA ALA A 172 22.05 7.52 -5.91
C ALA A 172 21.65 8.70 -5.01
N GLN A 173 20.34 8.98 -4.87
CA GLN A 173 19.82 10.04 -3.99
C GLN A 173 20.15 9.77 -2.51
N GLU A 174 20.00 8.54 -2.05
CA GLU A 174 20.38 8.14 -0.69
C GLU A 174 21.87 8.39 -0.43
N ALA A 175 22.74 7.99 -1.37
CA ALA A 175 24.18 8.22 -1.28
C ALA A 175 24.56 9.70 -1.36
N PHE A 176 23.86 10.48 -2.18
CA PHE A 176 24.01 11.93 -2.30
C PHE A 176 23.72 12.64 -0.98
N LEU A 177 22.55 12.37 -0.38
CA LEU A 177 22.18 12.91 0.93
C LEU A 177 23.15 12.43 2.02
N ALA A 178 23.60 11.17 1.96
CA ALA A 178 24.52 10.61 2.95
C ALA A 178 25.90 11.27 2.95
N LYS A 179 26.28 11.95 1.85
CA LYS A 179 27.54 12.69 1.73
C LYS A 179 27.41 14.20 1.84
N GLY A 180 26.24 14.70 2.23
CA GLY A 180 25.99 16.11 2.48
C GLY A 180 25.43 16.87 1.27
N GLY A 181 24.84 16.16 0.30
CA GLY A 181 23.90 16.80 -0.61
C GLY A 181 22.67 17.30 0.16
N PRO A 182 22.00 18.37 -0.29
CA PRO A 182 22.23 19.08 -1.56
C PRO A 182 23.32 20.15 -1.55
N GLU A 183 23.79 20.57 -0.37
CA GLU A 183 24.80 21.63 -0.23
C GLU A 183 26.14 21.23 -0.83
N ARG A 184 26.52 19.95 -0.74
CA ARG A 184 27.80 19.42 -1.25
C ARG A 184 27.60 18.20 -2.13
N ASP A 185 27.71 18.39 -3.43
CA ASP A 185 27.74 17.30 -4.39
C ASP A 185 29.15 16.69 -4.54
N ARG A 186 29.56 15.90 -3.55
CA ARG A 186 30.88 15.22 -3.56
C ARG A 186 31.01 14.22 -4.70
N TYR A 187 29.90 13.63 -5.13
CA TYR A 187 29.89 12.57 -6.13
C TYR A 187 29.59 13.04 -7.54
N GLY A 188 29.22 14.30 -7.76
CA GLY A 188 28.90 14.78 -9.09
C GLY A 188 27.62 14.15 -9.62
N LEU A 189 26.61 14.01 -8.76
CA LEU A 189 25.35 13.39 -9.09
C LEU A 189 24.28 14.42 -9.45
N ASP A 190 24.49 15.70 -9.15
CA ASP A 190 23.50 16.77 -9.34
C ASP A 190 24.18 17.98 -10.01
N PRO A 191 24.44 17.92 -11.34
CA PRO A 191 25.17 18.94 -12.08
C PRO A 191 24.36 20.22 -12.31
N ASP A 192 23.03 20.12 -12.37
CA ASP A 192 22.08 21.23 -12.47
C ASP A 192 21.81 21.91 -11.11
N GLY A 193 22.10 21.23 -10.01
CA GLY A 193 22.07 21.80 -8.67
C GLY A 193 20.65 21.99 -8.15
N ASP A 194 19.70 21.16 -8.53
CA ASP A 194 18.32 21.23 -8.07
C ASP A 194 18.09 20.51 -6.72
N GLY A 195 19.10 19.79 -6.25
CA GLY A 195 19.08 19.01 -5.02
C GLY A 195 18.61 17.57 -5.20
N TYR A 196 18.53 17.09 -6.44
CA TYR A 196 18.19 15.72 -6.81
C TYR A 196 19.34 15.08 -7.58
N ALA A 197 19.73 13.88 -7.16
CA ALA A 197 20.81 13.13 -7.73
C ALA A 197 20.32 12.32 -8.92
N CYS A 198 21.12 12.29 -9.97
CA CYS A 198 20.87 11.53 -11.18
C CYS A 198 19.54 11.91 -11.81
N TYR A 199 18.68 10.94 -12.09
CA TYR A 199 17.37 11.18 -12.68
C TYR A 199 16.25 11.05 -11.65
N TRP A 200 16.56 11.23 -10.37
CA TRP A 200 15.60 11.01 -9.30
C TRP A 200 14.51 12.08 -9.25
N ASP A 201 13.25 11.65 -9.35
CA ASP A 201 12.08 12.54 -9.31
C ASP A 201 11.34 12.43 -7.95
N PRO A 202 11.17 13.54 -7.20
CA PRO A 202 10.41 13.56 -5.96
C PRO A 202 8.89 13.54 -6.14
N ALA A 203 8.37 13.79 -7.35
CA ALA A 203 6.93 14.02 -7.59
C ALA A 203 6.03 12.86 -7.11
N PRO A 204 6.35 11.56 -7.36
CA PRO A 204 5.51 10.46 -6.92
C PRO A 204 5.31 10.43 -5.39
N PHE A 205 6.35 10.77 -4.62
CA PHE A 205 6.28 10.81 -3.15
C PHE A 205 5.47 11.99 -2.63
N ARG A 206 5.50 13.12 -3.33
CA ARG A 206 4.71 14.32 -2.98
C ARG A 206 3.22 14.12 -3.24
N LEU A 207 2.87 13.42 -4.33
CA LEU A 207 1.47 13.12 -4.66
C LEU A 207 0.82 12.23 -3.59
N ALA A 208 1.57 11.30 -2.99
CA ALA A 208 1.08 10.43 -1.93
C ALA A 208 0.61 11.17 -0.66
N ARG A 209 1.05 12.41 -0.44
CA ARG A 209 0.62 13.26 0.70
C ARG A 209 -0.69 13.99 0.47
N LYS A 210 -1.13 14.19 -0.78
CA LYS A 210 -2.27 15.08 -1.13
C LYS A 210 -3.65 14.42 -0.96
N LYS A 211 -3.77 13.35 -0.18
CA LYS A 211 -5.06 12.71 0.16
C LYS A 211 -5.52 13.20 1.52
#